data_AF-A0A380BRK6-F1
#
_entry.id   AF-A0A380BRK6-F1
#
_cell.length_a   1.000
_cell.length_b   1.000
_cell.length_c   1.000
_cell.angle_alpha   90.00
_cell.angle_beta   90.00
_cell.angle_gamma   90.00
#
_symmetry.space_group_name_H-M   'P 1'
#
loop_
_entity.id
_entity.type
_entity.pdbx_description
1 polymer ?
#
loop_
_entity_poly.entity_id
_entity_poly.type
_entity_poly.pdbx_seq_one_letter_code
_entity_poly.pdbx_strand_id
1 'polypeptide(L)'
;MEISTFVKSGELAREALMQMARNEANHKIEFGYEDFHLRFSKAAVTRLTGLSRAIVDKSMAEMEEKGYVFGKKIAGTVDIVMILLLSK
;
A
#
# COMPACT_ATOMS: atom_id res chain seq x y z
N MET A 1 -40.35 -30.54 10.52
CA MET A 1 -39.70 -30.04 9.28
C MET A 1 -39.03 -28.68 9.53
N GLU A 2 -39.70 -27.74 10.19
CA GLU A 2 -39.19 -26.39 10.53
C GLU A 2 -37.91 -26.32 11.39
N ILE A 3 -37.71 -27.25 12.34
CA ILE A 3 -36.51 -27.24 13.19
C ILE A 3 -35.26 -27.61 12.38
N SER A 4 -35.40 -28.51 11.39
CA SER A 4 -34.28 -28.95 10.55
C SER A 4 -33.86 -27.86 9.56
N THR A 5 -34.81 -27.08 9.03
CA THR A 5 -34.53 -25.94 8.15
C THR A 5 -33.89 -24.79 8.91
N PHE A 6 -34.32 -24.53 10.16
CA PHE A 6 -33.69 -23.52 11.02
C PHE A 6 -32.23 -23.86 11.36
N VAL A 7 -31.95 -25.10 11.77
CA VAL A 7 -30.58 -25.57 12.04
C VAL A 7 -29.70 -25.45 10.79
N LYS A 8 -30.20 -25.87 9.63
CA LYS A 8 -29.49 -25.75 8.36
C LYS A 8 -29.20 -24.29 7.97
N SER A 9 -30.14 -23.38 8.23
CA SER A 9 -29.91 -21.94 8.01
C SER A 9 -28.83 -21.36 8.94
N GLY A 10 -28.77 -21.83 10.19
CA GLY A 10 -27.72 -21.45 11.14
C GLY A 10 -26.34 -21.97 10.73
N GLU A 11 -26.25 -23.20 10.22
CA GLU A 11 -24.99 -23.76 9.69
C GLU A 11 -24.48 -22.97 8.48
N LEU A 12 -25.36 -22.61 7.55
CA LEU A 12 -25.01 -21.78 6.39
C LEU A 12 -24.54 -20.38 6.80
N ALA A 13 -25.23 -19.74 7.75
CA ALA A 13 -24.81 -18.45 8.28
C ALA A 13 -23.43 -18.53 8.95
N ARG A 14 -23.17 -19.61 9.71
CA ARG A 14 -21.87 -19.85 10.34
C ARG A 14 -20.76 -20.02 9.31
N GLU A 15 -20.99 -20.79 8.24
CA GLU A 15 -20.02 -20.97 7.15
C GLU A 15 -19.74 -19.65 6.41
N ALA A 16 -20.78 -18.85 6.15
CA ALA A 16 -20.64 -17.54 5.52
C ALA A 16 -19.78 -16.59 6.39
N LEU A 17 -20.05 -16.51 7.70
CA LEU A 17 -19.25 -15.71 8.64
C LEU A 17 -17.79 -16.18 8.69
N MET A 18 -17.56 -17.49 8.69
CA MET A 18 -16.21 -18.05 8.65
C MET A 18 -15.48 -17.75 7.35
N GLN A 19 -16.17 -17.75 6.21
CA GLN A 19 -15.57 -17.31 4.95
C GLN A 19 -15.25 -15.82 4.95
N MET A 20 -16.15 -14.97 5.46
CA MET A 20 -15.90 -13.53 5.56
C MET A 20 -14.68 -13.22 6.43
N ALA A 21 -14.54 -13.89 7.58
CA ALA A 21 -13.39 -13.73 8.46
C ALA A 21 -12.06 -14.14 7.79
N ARG A 22 -12.06 -15.23 7.01
CA ARG A 22 -10.88 -15.65 6.22
C ARG A 22 -10.55 -14.65 5.12
N ASN A 23 -11.57 -14.13 4.42
CA ASN A 23 -11.38 -13.15 3.36
C ASN A 23 -10.81 -11.83 3.90
N GLU A 24 -11.27 -11.37 5.07
CA GLU A 24 -10.72 -10.17 5.72
C GLU A 24 -9.22 -10.31 6.02
N ALA A 25 -8.82 -11.45 6.59
CA ALA A 25 -7.41 -11.74 6.86
C ALA A 25 -6.58 -11.77 5.57
N ASN A 26 -7.10 -12.37 4.50
CA ASN A 26 -6.43 -12.44 3.21
C ASN A 26 -6.31 -11.06 2.53
N HIS A 27 -7.35 -10.22 2.60
CA HIS A 27 -7.29 -8.86 2.03
C HIS A 27 -6.23 -7.99 2.71
N LYS A 28 -6.07 -8.09 4.04
CA LYS A 28 -5.01 -7.35 4.76
C LYS A 28 -3.61 -7.71 4.25
N ILE A 29 -3.41 -8.98 3.92
CA ILE A 29 -2.16 -9.51 3.35
C ILE A 29 -2.00 -9.07 1.89
N GLU A 30 -3.05 -9.19 1.07
CA GLU A 30 -3.03 -8.90 -0.37
C GLU A 30 -2.78 -7.41 -0.66
N PHE A 31 -3.36 -6.52 0.15
CA PHE A 31 -3.08 -5.09 0.06
C PHE A 31 -1.74 -4.69 0.72
N GLY A 32 -1.05 -5.61 1.39
CA GLY A 32 0.23 -5.37 2.04
C GLY A 32 0.19 -4.24 3.07
N TYR A 33 -0.91 -4.11 3.82
CA TYR A 33 -1.16 -2.97 4.72
C TYR A 33 -0.08 -2.78 5.81
N GLU A 34 0.66 -3.83 6.16
CA GLU A 34 1.78 -3.75 7.11
C GLU A 34 2.97 -2.93 6.55
N ASP A 35 3.16 -2.91 5.22
CA ASP A 35 4.28 -2.25 4.54
C ASP A 35 3.86 -1.22 3.48
N PHE A 36 2.54 -1.02 3.28
CA PHE A 36 2.03 -0.12 2.27
C PHE A 36 2.29 1.33 2.66
N HIS A 37 3.38 1.84 2.12
CA HIS A 37 3.64 3.27 2.07
C HIS A 37 3.40 3.73 0.64
N LEU A 38 2.65 4.82 0.48
CA LEU A 38 2.52 5.50 -0.81
C LEU A 38 3.90 5.94 -1.30
N ARG A 39 4.37 5.25 -2.34
CA ARG A 39 5.65 5.53 -3.00
C ARG A 39 5.38 6.23 -4.33
N PHE A 40 6.02 7.37 -4.51
CA PHE A 40 5.94 8.12 -5.76
C PHE A 40 7.26 8.02 -6.51
N SER A 41 7.19 7.90 -7.84
CA SER A 41 8.39 8.11 -8.65
C SER A 41 8.82 9.57 -8.54
N LYS A 42 10.13 9.81 -8.69
CA LYS A 42 10.68 11.18 -8.72
C LYS A 42 9.91 12.11 -9.67
N ALA A 43 9.56 11.63 -10.86
CA ALA A 43 8.79 12.39 -11.86
C ALA A 43 7.31 12.60 -11.48
N ALA A 44 6.73 11.75 -10.63
CA ALA A 44 5.39 11.99 -10.10
C ALA A 44 5.40 13.10 -9.03
N VAL A 45 6.44 13.15 -8.20
CA VAL A 45 6.60 14.20 -7.18
C VAL A 45 6.74 15.59 -7.79
N THR A 46 7.38 15.72 -8.97
CA THR A 46 7.47 17.02 -9.66
C THR A 46 6.13 17.57 -10.16
N ARG A 47 5.05 16.76 -10.13
CA ARG A 47 3.70 17.18 -10.53
C ARG A 47 2.84 17.60 -9.34
N LEU A 48 3.33 17.46 -8.11
CA LEU A 48 2.60 17.89 -6.92
C LEU A 48 2.62 19.43 -6.82
N THR A 49 1.55 20.00 -6.29
CA THR A 49 1.42 21.44 -6.09
C THR A 49 2.54 21.99 -5.20
N GLY A 50 3.21 23.05 -5.66
CA GLY A 50 4.33 23.66 -4.94
C GLY A 50 5.68 22.98 -5.16
N LEU A 51 5.75 21.89 -5.93
CA LEU A 51 7.00 21.23 -6.29
C LEU A 51 7.30 21.42 -7.78
N SER A 52 8.57 21.64 -8.09
CA SER A 52 9.10 21.68 -9.45
C SER A 52 10.26 20.71 -9.57
N ARG A 53 10.63 20.34 -10.80
CA ARG A 53 11.76 19.43 -11.03
C ARG A 53 13.04 19.88 -10.34
N ALA A 54 13.39 21.16 -10.46
CA ALA A 54 14.58 21.73 -9.84
C ALA A 54 14.51 21.67 -8.30
N ILE A 55 13.35 21.94 -7.71
CA ILE A 55 13.15 21.86 -6.26
C ILE A 55 13.30 20.42 -5.76
N VAL A 56 12.70 19.45 -6.46
CA VAL A 56 12.79 18.03 -6.10
C VAL A 56 14.23 17.54 -6.22
N ASP A 57 14.93 17.85 -7.30
CA ASP A 57 16.33 17.47 -7.50
C ASP A 57 17.24 18.01 -6.38
N LYS A 58 17.13 19.30 -6.08
CA LYS A 58 17.89 19.96 -5.02
C LYS A 58 17.58 19.37 -3.65
N SER A 59 16.30 19.22 -3.32
CA SER A 59 15.89 18.71 -2.01
C SER A 59 16.31 17.26 -1.80
N MET A 60 16.24 16.43 -2.85
CA MET A 60 16.73 15.05 -2.77
C MET A 60 18.23 14.99 -2.51
N ALA A 61 19.03 15.80 -3.21
CA ALA A 61 20.47 15.85 -3.00
C ALA A 61 20.83 16.29 -1.56
N GLU A 62 20.16 17.33 -1.04
CA GLU A 62 20.36 17.78 0.34
C GLU A 62 19.92 16.72 1.37
N MET A 63 18.88 15.94 1.07
CA MET A 63 18.42 14.85 1.94
C MET A 63 19.42 13.67 1.93
N GLU A 64 19.94 13.29 0.76
CA GLU A 64 20.97 12.26 0.62
C GLU A 64 22.28 12.67 1.31
N GLU A 65 22.69 13.94 1.21
CA GLU A 65 23.85 14.48 1.92
C GLU A 65 23.68 14.42 3.45
N LYS A 66 22.46 14.61 3.94
CA LYS A 66 22.11 14.46 5.36
C LYS A 66 21.96 12.99 5.80
N GLY A 67 22.20 12.03 4.89
CA GLY A 67 22.16 10.59 5.16
C GLY A 67 20.81 9.92 4.93
N TYR A 68 19.82 10.61 4.34
CA TYR A 68 18.55 9.99 3.98
C TYR A 68 18.70 9.13 2.72
N VAL A 69 18.26 7.87 2.76
CA VAL A 69 18.35 6.96 1.62
C VAL A 69 16.98 6.78 0.98
N PHE A 70 16.82 7.25 -0.27
CA PHE A 70 15.61 6.99 -1.04
C PHE A 70 15.55 5.54 -1.49
N GLY A 71 14.37 4.92 -1.36
CA GLY A 71 14.14 3.58 -1.89
C GLY A 71 14.27 3.58 -3.41
N LYS A 72 14.88 2.54 -3.98
CA LYS A 72 14.92 2.33 -5.43
C LYS A 72 14.13 1.08 -5.76
N LYS A 73 13.30 1.14 -6.79
CA LYS A 73 12.61 -0.03 -7.34
C LYS A 73 13.06 -0.22 -8.77
N ILE A 74 13.51 -1.43 -9.08
CA ILE A 74 13.82 -1.83 -10.46
C ILE A 74 12.49 -2.04 -11.17
N ALA A 75 12.24 -1.28 -12.24
CA ALA A 75 11.09 -1.46 -13.11
C ALA A 75 11.61 -1.90 -14.49
N GLY A 76 11.68 -3.21 -14.70
CA GLY A 76 12.31 -3.79 -15.89
C GLY A 76 13.83 -3.57 -15.87
N THR A 77 14.36 -2.80 -16.83
CA THR A 77 15.80 -2.46 -16.95
C THR A 77 16.17 -1.09 -16.39
N VAL A 78 15.23 -0.35 -15.79
CA VAL A 78 15.45 1.02 -15.29
C VAL A 78 15.20 1.11 -13.80
N ASP A 79 16.12 1.75 -13.07
CA ASP A 79 15.96 2.09 -11.66
C ASP A 79 15.01 3.29 -11.51
N ILE A 80 13.88 3.07 -10.86
CA ILE A 80 12.96 4.14 -10.48
C ILE A 80 13.20 4.48 -9.01
N VAL A 81 13.63 5.72 -8.77
CA VAL A 81 13.73 6.25 -7.40
C VAL A 81 12.34 6.50 -6.85
N MET A 82 12.07 5.86 -5.71
CA MET A 82 10.83 5.92 -4.96
C MET A 82 11.00 6.87 -3.78
N ILE A 83 10.24 7.95 -3.81
CA ILE A 83 10.15 8.91 -2.73
C ILE A 83 9.03 8.45 -1.80
N LEU A 84 9.40 8.21 -0.54
CA LEU A 84 8.46 7.96 0.54
C LEU A 84 7.92 9.30 1.02
N LEU A 85 6.64 9.57 0.82
CA LEU A 85 5.98 10.64 1.55
C LEU A 85 5.69 10.10 2.95
N LEU A 86 6.54 10.46 3.91
CA LEU A 86 6.19 10.33 5.31
C LEU A 86 5.03 11.29 5.57
N SER A 87 3.81 10.77 5.56
CA SER A 87 2.69 11.43 6.25
C SER A 87 3.07 11.48 7.72
N LYS A 88 3.22 12.70 8.24
CA LYS A 88 3.21 12.91 9.69
C LYS A 88 1.87 12.51 10.28
#